data_AF-A0A1Y1UEG6-F1
#
_entry.id   AF-A0A1Y1UEG6-F1
#
_cell.length_a   1.000
_cell.length_b   1.000
_cell.length_c   1.000
_cell.angle_alpha   90.00
_cell.angle_beta   90.00
_cell.angle_gamma   90.00
#
_symmetry.space_group_name_H-M   'P 1'
#
loop_
_entity.id
_entity.type
_entity.pdbx_description
1 polymer ?
#
loop_
_entity_poly.entity_id
_entity_poly.type
_entity_poly.pdbx_seq_one_letter_code
_entity_poly.pdbx_strand_id
1 'polypeptide(L)'
;MSRDDHGHDGKRRRIEPLADRHGSALPAELSLPALLHMALSAHASSSSHLQQVFIPKDIQTVGDYDSLTGNTGVRYRSDPEAAAKSFALLLFALDLLHIGLRSTTASDAERVAFAQEFATVAIKVATAWRKLADAMSRSSDQSHKLALSMLLLELDAEMQVVDKLALLDAMEGQDVFSQWLHLVRLHLLFAHRRWDLVPKYIAMKEKESGLWNSYYRLHLLLYQTLWYGRLGDDASVKKTHKEMYLAIDRFSDPALSTDIRRQGAVFKVSRIAMRGGIIIQSTPLNELYLLTYLASVVTRRDFLGTSSSCKSLVLPAQMEAFRYHARSGDMWDTDFSSYHSLADAAQLYSRVLKIRVETLLEQVSALMYRSEIAQAHQSLGLATDMARTNGIFAELAPHFCLTRGQYCHLFGKDQLAQDSYRAAKTLLRTQSELGLIVDIGALGASRRLLRLDATLVAEITTLADRCRNSSNASLEAYGHFLGSLIDRNRVGSKKKLSNAYEVSQRANNNVLRCLIFAFTTSVHLYGTADRTIRQLETGRELARLMGGRDRPDGVGQLALGLWFAQKLKVHHRREGNMEAHAAAKADQERHQETLRHLRLAS
;
A
#
# COMPACT_ATOMS: atom_id res chain seq x y z
N MET A 1 45.75 20.28 -19.92
CA MET A 1 45.47 18.87 -20.27
C MET A 1 45.42 18.07 -18.97
N SER A 2 44.26 18.06 -18.32
CA SER A 2 44.03 17.30 -17.08
C SER A 2 42.96 16.27 -17.39
N ARG A 3 43.27 14.99 -17.16
CA ARG A 3 42.33 13.88 -17.34
C ARG A 3 41.42 13.83 -16.11
N ASP A 4 40.13 13.97 -16.34
CA ASP A 4 39.09 13.70 -15.35
C ASP A 4 38.84 12.20 -15.25
N ASP A 5 39.15 11.65 -14.07
CA ASP A 5 38.74 10.31 -13.65
C ASP A 5 37.29 10.38 -13.13
N HIS A 6 36.34 9.91 -13.93
CA HIS A 6 34.99 9.60 -13.47
C HIS A 6 34.86 8.11 -13.21
N GLY A 7 35.16 7.71 -11.97
CA GLY A 7 34.81 6.40 -11.44
C GLY A 7 33.30 6.26 -11.28
N HIS A 8 32.66 5.53 -12.19
CA HIS A 8 31.29 5.08 -12.05
C HIS A 8 31.22 3.90 -11.08
N ASP A 9 30.97 4.18 -9.80
CA ASP A 9 30.75 3.16 -8.78
C ASP A 9 29.28 2.69 -8.83
N GLY A 10 29.01 1.74 -9.73
CA GLY A 10 27.73 1.07 -9.88
C GLY A 10 27.44 0.17 -8.68
N LYS A 11 26.83 0.72 -7.63
CA LYS A 11 26.29 -0.06 -6.50
C LYS A 11 25.25 -1.06 -7.00
N ARG A 12 25.66 -2.32 -7.15
CA ARG A 12 24.78 -3.47 -7.41
C ARG A 12 23.73 -3.55 -6.28
N ARG A 13 22.46 -3.41 -6.63
CA ARG A 13 21.33 -3.58 -5.70
C ARG A 13 21.26 -5.04 -5.25
N ARG A 14 21.11 -5.23 -3.95
CA ARG A 14 20.86 -6.53 -3.32
C ARG A 14 19.45 -6.97 -3.72
N ILE A 15 19.34 -8.09 -4.42
CA ILE A 15 18.06 -8.74 -4.74
C ILE A 15 17.49 -9.28 -3.42
N GLU A 16 16.33 -8.79 -2.97
CA GLU A 16 15.61 -9.34 -1.81
C GLU A 16 14.80 -10.58 -2.26
N PRO A 17 14.73 -11.67 -1.47
CA PRO A 17 14.04 -12.90 -1.85
C PRO A 17 12.50 -12.78 -1.88
N LEU A 18 11.84 -13.58 -2.71
CA LEU A 18 10.37 -13.68 -2.87
C LEU A 18 9.58 -14.09 -1.60
N ALA A 19 10.25 -14.62 -0.57
CA ALA A 19 9.62 -15.26 0.59
C ALA A 19 8.74 -14.36 1.48
N ASP A 20 8.82 -13.03 1.34
CA ASP A 20 7.96 -12.11 2.14
C ASP A 20 6.55 -11.94 1.54
N ARG A 21 6.18 -12.61 0.43
CA ARG A 21 4.86 -12.49 -0.23
C ARG A 21 3.84 -13.58 0.13
N HIS A 22 4.25 -14.70 0.73
CA HIS A 22 3.34 -15.79 1.10
C HIS A 22 3.10 -15.81 2.61
N GLY A 23 2.19 -14.93 3.07
CA GLY A 23 1.70 -14.87 4.45
C GLY A 23 0.77 -16.03 4.86
N SER A 24 0.83 -17.19 4.19
CA SER A 24 0.18 -18.37 4.74
C SER A 24 0.99 -18.80 5.96
N ALA A 25 0.43 -18.61 7.15
CA ALA A 25 0.91 -19.32 8.33
C ALA A 25 1.02 -20.79 7.95
N LEU A 26 2.25 -21.30 7.83
CA LEU A 26 2.47 -22.73 7.79
C LEU A 26 1.74 -23.31 9.01
N PRO A 27 1.04 -24.45 8.87
CA PRO A 27 0.33 -25.06 9.99
C PRO A 27 1.28 -25.13 11.19
N ALA A 28 0.78 -24.68 12.34
CA ALA A 28 1.57 -24.19 13.48
C ALA A 28 2.56 -25.19 14.13
N GLU A 29 2.80 -26.36 13.56
CA GLU A 29 3.69 -27.39 14.12
C GLU A 29 4.42 -28.24 13.06
N LEU A 30 4.87 -27.65 11.95
CA LEU A 30 5.85 -28.36 11.12
C LEU A 30 7.22 -28.30 11.79
N SER A 31 7.68 -29.46 12.28
CA SER A 31 9.01 -29.59 12.87
C SER A 31 10.09 -29.20 11.84
N LEU A 32 11.23 -28.67 12.32
CA LEU A 32 12.36 -28.32 11.45
C LEU A 32 12.82 -29.48 10.55
N PRO A 33 12.88 -30.74 11.03
CA PRO A 33 13.15 -31.89 10.17
C PRO A 33 12.09 -32.10 9.08
N ALA A 34 10.81 -31.88 9.38
CA ALA A 34 9.74 -31.99 8.38
C ALA A 34 9.87 -30.90 7.31
N LEU A 35 10.19 -29.66 7.69
CA LEU A 35 10.46 -28.56 6.76
C LEU A 35 11.64 -28.89 5.83
N LEU A 36 12.75 -29.37 6.39
CA LEU A 36 13.91 -29.77 5.60
C LEU A 36 13.58 -30.94 4.66
N HIS A 37 12.86 -31.96 5.14
CA HIS A 37 12.45 -33.09 4.32
C HIS A 37 11.53 -32.67 3.16
N MET A 38 10.56 -31.78 3.41
CA MET A 38 9.70 -31.26 2.35
C MET A 38 10.49 -30.43 1.33
N ALA A 39 11.46 -29.62 1.77
CA ALA A 39 12.33 -28.87 0.88
C ALA A 39 13.16 -29.80 0.00
N LEU A 40 13.76 -30.84 0.58
CA LEU A 40 14.52 -31.86 -0.15
C LEU A 40 13.63 -32.63 -1.12
N SER A 41 12.41 -32.99 -0.71
CA SER A 41 11.44 -33.68 -1.56
C SER A 41 11.01 -32.81 -2.76
N ALA A 42 10.74 -31.52 -2.52
CA ALA A 42 10.43 -30.55 -3.58
C ALA A 42 11.62 -30.38 -4.53
N HIS A 43 12.84 -30.26 -4.00
CA HIS A 43 14.06 -30.18 -4.81
C HIS A 43 14.32 -31.43 -5.65
N ALA A 44 14.13 -32.62 -5.09
CA ALA A 44 14.25 -33.88 -5.81
C ALA A 44 13.17 -34.00 -6.91
N SER A 45 11.92 -33.69 -6.58
CA SER A 45 10.79 -33.70 -7.51
C SER A 45 11.00 -32.71 -8.65
N SER A 46 11.56 -31.53 -8.36
CA SER A 46 11.89 -30.54 -9.38
C SER A 46 12.86 -31.10 -10.42
N SER A 47 13.84 -31.90 -9.99
CA SER A 47 14.84 -32.50 -10.87
C SER A 47 14.20 -33.58 -11.76
N SER A 48 13.24 -34.34 -11.23
CA SER A 48 12.46 -35.31 -12.01
C SER A 48 11.60 -34.62 -13.08
N HIS A 49 10.91 -33.52 -12.75
CA HIS A 49 10.17 -32.74 -13.75
C HIS A 49 11.11 -32.11 -14.79
N LEU A 50 12.26 -31.58 -14.36
CA LEU A 50 13.22 -30.97 -15.29
C LEU A 50 13.78 -31.97 -16.30
N GLN A 51 13.99 -33.23 -15.92
CA GLN A 51 14.42 -34.28 -16.84
C GLN A 51 13.42 -34.51 -17.97
N GLN A 52 12.11 -34.35 -17.70
CA GLN A 52 11.08 -34.51 -18.72
C GLN A 52 11.12 -33.41 -19.79
N VAL A 53 11.64 -32.22 -19.47
CA VAL A 53 11.78 -31.09 -20.41
C VAL A 53 12.77 -31.42 -21.53
N PHE A 54 13.76 -32.27 -21.25
CA PHE A 54 14.84 -32.58 -22.19
C PHE A 54 14.59 -33.82 -23.05
N ILE A 55 13.42 -34.47 -22.92
CA ILE A 55 13.05 -35.62 -23.76
C ILE A 55 12.50 -35.07 -25.10
N PRO A 56 13.16 -35.34 -26.25
CA PRO A 56 12.70 -34.86 -27.56
C PRO A 56 11.26 -35.27 -27.85
N LYS A 57 10.47 -34.34 -28.43
CA LYS A 57 9.06 -34.59 -28.78
C LYS A 57 8.90 -35.72 -29.81
N ASP A 58 9.93 -35.98 -30.60
CA ASP A 58 9.93 -37.01 -31.64
C ASP A 58 9.95 -38.44 -31.04
N ILE A 59 10.39 -38.58 -29.78
CA ILE A 59 10.29 -39.84 -29.03
C ILE A 59 8.83 -40.13 -28.62
N GLN A 60 7.93 -39.14 -28.70
CA GLN A 60 6.53 -39.25 -28.28
C GLN A 60 5.58 -39.64 -29.42
N THR A 61 5.98 -39.44 -30.68
CA THR A 61 5.10 -39.60 -31.86
C THR A 61 5.28 -40.90 -32.62
N VAL A 62 6.34 -41.68 -32.36
CA VAL A 62 6.56 -42.98 -33.02
C VAL A 62 5.85 -44.07 -32.21
N GLY A 63 4.59 -44.31 -32.57
CA GLY A 63 3.65 -45.20 -31.88
C GLY A 63 3.92 -46.70 -31.95
N ASP A 64 5.17 -47.17 -31.90
CA ASP A 64 5.46 -48.62 -31.98
C ASP A 64 6.69 -49.10 -31.18
N TYR A 65 7.27 -48.28 -30.31
CA TYR A 65 8.27 -48.78 -29.35
C TYR A 65 7.60 -49.15 -28.03
N ASP A 66 7.21 -50.42 -27.93
CA ASP A 66 6.62 -51.06 -26.74
C ASP A 66 7.63 -51.26 -25.58
N SER A 67 8.70 -50.48 -25.52
CA SER A 67 9.83 -50.76 -24.62
C SER A 67 10.59 -49.51 -24.16
N LEU A 68 9.85 -48.54 -23.60
CA LEU A 68 10.36 -47.66 -22.54
C LEU A 68 9.51 -47.81 -21.27
N THR A 69 9.11 -49.04 -20.95
CA THR A 69 8.64 -49.38 -19.61
C THR A 69 9.85 -49.35 -18.69
N GLY A 70 9.98 -48.29 -17.89
CA GLY A 70 10.79 -48.38 -16.67
C GLY A 70 10.24 -49.48 -15.77
N ASN A 71 11.02 -49.92 -14.78
CA ASN A 71 10.66 -50.99 -13.83
C ASN A 71 9.31 -50.81 -13.10
N THR A 72 8.63 -49.68 -13.26
CA THR A 72 7.32 -49.37 -12.68
C THR A 72 6.13 -49.66 -13.60
N GLY A 73 6.35 -50.03 -14.88
CA GLY A 73 5.27 -50.32 -15.83
C GLY A 73 4.42 -49.11 -16.25
N VAL A 74 4.75 -47.90 -15.80
CA VAL A 74 4.02 -46.67 -16.15
C VAL A 74 4.53 -46.13 -17.49
N ARG A 75 3.64 -46.05 -18.49
CA ARG A 75 3.95 -45.40 -19.78
C ARG A 75 4.34 -43.94 -19.54
N TYR A 76 5.49 -43.54 -20.06
CA TYR A 76 5.94 -42.16 -20.02
C TYR A 76 4.92 -41.27 -20.75
N ARG A 77 4.39 -40.26 -20.05
CA ARG A 77 3.52 -39.23 -20.60
C ARG A 77 4.23 -37.90 -20.43
N SER A 78 4.54 -37.23 -21.53
CA SER A 78 5.15 -35.91 -21.49
C SER A 78 4.21 -34.93 -20.80
N ASP A 79 4.72 -34.27 -19.77
CA ASP A 79 4.03 -33.18 -19.09
C ASP A 79 4.44 -31.85 -19.77
N PRO A 80 3.53 -31.20 -20.51
CA PRO A 80 3.83 -29.92 -21.17
C PRO A 80 4.17 -28.81 -20.16
N GLU A 81 3.82 -28.97 -18.89
CA GLU A 81 4.10 -28.02 -17.80
C GLU A 81 5.33 -28.41 -16.98
N ALA A 82 6.09 -29.44 -17.39
CA ALA A 82 7.23 -29.97 -16.61
C ALA A 82 8.26 -28.89 -16.24
N ALA A 83 8.54 -27.95 -17.14
CA ALA A 83 9.48 -26.86 -16.88
C ALA A 83 8.95 -25.89 -15.81
N ALA A 84 7.67 -25.51 -15.92
CA ALA A 84 7.02 -24.62 -14.97
C ALA A 84 6.91 -25.29 -13.58
N LYS A 85 6.49 -26.56 -13.52
CA LYS A 85 6.43 -27.36 -12.29
C LYS A 85 7.79 -27.54 -11.65
N SER A 86 8.82 -27.84 -12.45
CA SER A 86 10.20 -27.90 -11.95
C SER A 86 10.61 -26.58 -11.30
N PHE A 87 10.35 -25.45 -11.95
CA PHE A 87 10.75 -24.15 -11.43
C PHE A 87 9.97 -23.78 -10.18
N ALA A 88 8.65 -24.00 -10.17
CA ALA A 88 7.78 -23.78 -9.01
C ALA A 88 8.24 -24.61 -7.80
N LEU A 89 8.61 -25.88 -8.00
CA LEU A 89 9.14 -26.74 -6.94
C LEU A 89 10.51 -26.27 -6.41
N LEU A 90 11.36 -25.70 -7.26
CA LEU A 90 12.63 -25.10 -6.81
C LEU A 90 12.38 -23.84 -5.96
N LEU A 91 11.44 -22.98 -6.37
CA LEU A 91 11.06 -21.81 -5.58
C LEU A 91 10.44 -22.22 -4.23
N PHE A 92 9.54 -23.20 -4.24
CA PHE A 92 8.94 -23.74 -3.04
C PHE A 92 9.99 -24.33 -2.08
N ALA A 93 10.98 -25.06 -2.62
CA ALA A 93 12.11 -25.54 -1.82
C ALA A 93 12.90 -24.38 -1.19
N LEU A 94 13.17 -23.29 -1.93
CA LEU A 94 13.85 -22.11 -1.38
C LEU A 94 13.06 -21.45 -0.26
N ASP A 95 11.75 -21.32 -0.41
CA ASP A 95 10.89 -20.72 0.61
C ASP A 95 10.92 -21.55 1.90
N LEU A 96 10.78 -22.88 1.80
CA LEU A 96 10.89 -23.79 2.96
C LEU A 96 12.26 -23.71 3.65
N LEU A 97 13.34 -23.66 2.86
CA LEU A 97 14.71 -23.58 3.38
C LEU A 97 14.97 -22.23 4.07
N HIS A 98 14.44 -21.14 3.51
CA HIS A 98 14.54 -19.81 4.10
C HIS A 98 13.79 -19.70 5.42
N ILE A 99 12.62 -20.35 5.52
CA ILE A 99 11.86 -20.45 6.77
C ILE A 99 12.68 -21.21 7.83
N GLY A 100 13.30 -22.33 7.46
CA GLY A 100 14.21 -23.07 8.34
C GLY A 100 15.40 -22.23 8.82
N LEU A 101 16.04 -21.47 7.93
CA LEU A 101 17.16 -20.58 8.26
C LEU A 101 16.79 -19.43 9.20
N ARG A 102 15.54 -18.93 9.12
CA ARG A 102 15.02 -17.87 9.99
C ARG A 102 14.55 -18.39 11.35
N SER A 103 14.46 -19.71 11.54
CA SER A 103 14.00 -20.29 12.80
C SER A 103 14.99 -20.03 13.94
N THR A 104 14.48 -19.48 15.04
CA THR A 104 15.27 -19.26 16.26
C THR A 104 15.53 -20.55 17.03
N THR A 105 14.72 -21.60 16.80
CA THR A 105 14.82 -22.89 17.49
C THR A 105 15.76 -23.89 16.83
N ALA A 106 16.29 -23.57 15.65
CA ALA A 106 17.20 -24.45 14.92
C ALA A 106 18.59 -24.50 15.57
N SER A 107 19.09 -25.72 15.78
CA SER A 107 20.47 -25.99 16.17
C SER A 107 21.45 -25.55 15.09
N ASP A 108 22.72 -25.36 15.44
CA ASP A 108 23.76 -24.97 14.47
C ASP A 108 23.91 -25.99 13.33
N ALA A 109 23.79 -27.29 13.64
CA ALA A 109 23.84 -28.35 12.64
C ALA A 109 22.66 -28.28 11.66
N GLU A 110 21.45 -28.04 12.16
CA GLU A 110 20.27 -27.83 11.30
C GLU A 110 20.41 -26.57 10.44
N ARG A 111 20.90 -25.46 11.01
CA ARG A 111 21.17 -24.23 10.27
C ARG A 111 22.17 -24.45 9.14
N VAL A 112 23.22 -25.22 9.37
CA VAL A 112 24.20 -25.61 8.33
C VAL A 112 23.53 -26.44 7.24
N ALA A 113 22.71 -27.43 7.60
CA ALA A 113 21.98 -28.25 6.63
C ALA A 113 21.02 -27.41 5.77
N PHE A 114 20.23 -26.53 6.40
CA PHE A 114 19.38 -25.59 5.70
C PHE A 114 20.17 -24.63 4.80
N ALA A 115 21.31 -24.11 5.27
CA ALA A 115 22.14 -23.18 4.50
C ALA A 115 22.78 -23.85 3.26
N GLN A 116 23.27 -25.08 3.43
CA GLN A 116 23.85 -25.86 2.34
C GLN A 116 22.80 -26.15 1.26
N GLU A 117 21.64 -26.65 1.63
CA GLU A 117 20.56 -26.90 0.68
C GLU A 117 20.05 -25.61 0.05
N PHE A 118 19.92 -24.53 0.82
CA PHE A 118 19.53 -23.22 0.29
C PHE A 118 20.51 -22.77 -0.80
N ALA A 119 21.82 -22.87 -0.55
CA ALA A 119 22.84 -22.53 -1.54
C ALA A 119 22.74 -23.40 -2.80
N THR A 120 22.55 -24.72 -2.65
CA THR A 120 22.41 -25.65 -3.77
C THR A 120 21.18 -25.36 -4.62
N VAL A 121 20.01 -25.18 -4.00
CA VAL A 121 18.76 -24.84 -4.70
C VAL A 121 18.89 -23.44 -5.34
N ALA A 122 19.45 -22.47 -4.64
CA ALA A 122 19.63 -21.10 -5.15
C ALA A 122 20.55 -21.07 -6.38
N ILE A 123 21.63 -21.85 -6.40
CA ILE A 123 22.49 -22.01 -7.58
C ILE A 123 21.70 -22.63 -8.74
N LYS A 124 20.86 -23.65 -8.50
CA LYS A 124 20.03 -24.26 -9.56
C LYS A 124 19.02 -23.25 -10.12
N VAL A 125 18.35 -22.48 -9.26
CA VAL A 125 17.44 -21.40 -9.67
C VAL A 125 18.18 -20.33 -10.47
N ALA A 126 19.31 -19.83 -9.98
CA ALA A 126 20.12 -18.84 -10.68
C ALA A 126 20.66 -19.36 -12.03
N THR A 127 21.02 -20.65 -12.11
CA THR A 127 21.48 -21.28 -13.35
C THR A 127 20.32 -21.47 -14.34
N ALA A 128 19.15 -21.89 -13.87
CA ALA A 128 17.93 -21.95 -14.69
C ALA A 128 17.55 -20.57 -15.21
N TRP A 129 17.65 -19.54 -14.37
CA TRP A 129 17.45 -18.14 -14.73
C TRP A 129 18.40 -17.67 -15.83
N ARG A 130 19.72 -17.92 -15.66
CA ARG A 130 20.72 -17.60 -16.69
C ARG A 130 20.45 -18.34 -17.98
N LYS A 131 20.11 -19.63 -17.92
CA LYS A 131 19.75 -20.42 -19.11
C LYS A 131 18.50 -19.86 -19.80
N LEU A 132 17.52 -19.36 -19.05
CA LEU A 132 16.33 -18.70 -19.58
C LEU A 132 16.69 -17.39 -20.29
N ALA A 133 17.55 -16.57 -19.67
CA ALA A 133 18.07 -15.34 -20.25
C ALA A 133 18.92 -15.59 -21.52
N ASP A 134 19.77 -16.61 -21.49
CA ASP A 134 20.57 -17.05 -22.63
C ASP A 134 19.68 -17.58 -23.76
N ALA A 135 18.69 -18.42 -23.44
CA ALA A 135 17.72 -18.94 -24.40
C ALA A 135 16.93 -17.81 -25.10
N MET A 136 16.54 -16.76 -24.36
CA MET A 136 15.93 -15.56 -24.96
C MET A 136 16.84 -14.87 -25.97
N SER A 137 18.13 -14.76 -25.68
CA SER A 137 19.09 -14.12 -26.60
C SER A 137 19.33 -14.93 -27.87
N ARG A 138 19.24 -16.26 -27.78
CA ARG A 138 19.56 -17.19 -28.87
C ARG A 138 18.37 -17.61 -29.72
N SER A 139 17.15 -17.54 -29.18
CA SER A 139 15.94 -17.95 -29.91
C SER A 139 15.71 -17.05 -31.14
N SER A 140 15.59 -17.64 -32.33
CA SER A 140 15.10 -16.92 -33.51
C SER A 140 13.58 -16.82 -33.52
N ASP A 141 12.88 -17.73 -32.84
CA ASP A 141 11.43 -17.75 -32.73
C ASP A 141 10.91 -16.69 -31.76
N GLN A 142 10.07 -15.79 -32.27
CA GLN A 142 9.44 -14.71 -31.52
C GLN A 142 8.40 -15.23 -30.52
N SER A 143 7.68 -16.30 -30.85
CA SER A 143 6.70 -16.89 -29.94
C SER A 143 7.38 -17.43 -28.69
N HIS A 144 8.53 -18.09 -28.86
CA HIS A 144 9.34 -18.56 -27.76
C HIS A 144 9.93 -17.42 -26.92
N LYS A 145 10.45 -16.35 -27.56
CA LYS A 145 10.94 -15.15 -26.85
C LYS A 145 9.85 -14.48 -26.01
N LEU A 146 8.64 -14.40 -26.56
CA LEU A 146 7.48 -13.84 -25.86
C LEU A 146 7.11 -14.68 -24.65
N ALA A 147 7.00 -16.01 -24.81
CA ALA A 147 6.72 -16.93 -23.70
C ALA A 147 7.76 -16.83 -22.58
N LEU A 148 9.05 -16.80 -22.93
CA LEU A 148 10.14 -16.64 -21.96
C LEU A 148 10.09 -15.28 -21.24
N SER A 149 9.75 -14.21 -21.97
CA SER A 149 9.63 -12.87 -21.39
C SER A 149 8.43 -12.75 -20.46
N MET A 150 7.31 -13.43 -20.76
CA MET A 150 6.16 -13.51 -19.85
C MET A 150 6.49 -14.30 -18.59
N LEU A 151 7.18 -15.43 -18.73
CA LEU A 151 7.64 -16.22 -17.58
C LEU A 151 8.57 -15.38 -16.70
N LEU A 152 9.51 -14.64 -17.30
CA LEU A 152 10.36 -13.73 -16.54
C LEU A 152 9.58 -12.67 -15.78
N LEU A 153 8.54 -12.10 -16.39
CA LEU A 153 7.72 -11.08 -15.74
C LEU A 153 6.97 -11.65 -14.53
N GLU A 154 6.51 -12.89 -14.60
CA GLU A 154 5.86 -13.60 -13.48
C GLU A 154 6.83 -13.86 -12.32
N LEU A 155 8.07 -14.21 -12.66
CA LEU A 155 9.09 -14.61 -11.68
C LEU A 155 9.85 -13.43 -11.08
N ASP A 156 10.17 -12.43 -11.90
CA ASP A 156 10.86 -11.20 -11.52
C ASP A 156 10.35 -10.04 -12.37
N ALA A 157 9.39 -9.32 -11.81
CA ALA A 157 8.72 -8.24 -12.50
C ALA A 157 9.63 -7.00 -12.60
N GLU A 158 10.59 -7.04 -13.53
CA GLU A 158 11.51 -5.94 -13.80
C GLU A 158 11.05 -5.07 -14.98
N MET A 159 11.39 -3.78 -14.91
CA MET A 159 11.07 -2.82 -15.96
C MET A 159 11.67 -3.21 -17.33
N GLN A 160 12.87 -3.80 -17.32
CA GLN A 160 13.55 -4.23 -18.54
C GLN A 160 12.80 -5.34 -19.28
N VAL A 161 12.11 -6.21 -18.54
CA VAL A 161 11.29 -7.27 -19.12
C VAL A 161 10.08 -6.66 -19.81
N VAL A 162 9.43 -5.67 -19.18
CA VAL A 162 8.32 -4.92 -19.78
C VAL A 162 8.74 -4.17 -21.05
N ASP A 163 9.92 -3.56 -21.06
CA ASP A 163 10.45 -2.87 -22.24
C ASP A 163 10.71 -3.84 -23.41
N LYS A 164 11.24 -5.03 -23.13
CA LYS A 164 11.41 -6.09 -24.14
C LYS A 164 10.06 -6.57 -24.68
N LEU A 165 9.08 -6.80 -23.81
CA LEU A 165 7.72 -7.16 -24.21
C LEU A 165 7.07 -6.08 -25.07
N ALA A 166 7.27 -4.80 -24.75
CA ALA A 166 6.73 -3.69 -25.52
C ALA A 166 7.35 -3.57 -26.91
N LEU A 167 8.64 -3.89 -27.07
CA LEU A 167 9.29 -3.95 -28.38
C LEU A 167 8.71 -5.06 -29.26
N LEU A 168 8.42 -6.22 -28.67
CA LEU A 168 7.77 -7.33 -29.38
C LEU A 168 6.34 -6.98 -29.80
N ASP A 169 5.58 -6.31 -28.92
CA ASP A 169 4.21 -5.85 -29.18
C ASP A 169 4.13 -4.78 -30.29
N ALA A 170 5.06 -3.82 -30.31
CA ALA A 170 5.11 -2.76 -31.31
C ALA A 170 5.22 -3.28 -32.75
N MET A 171 5.69 -4.52 -32.92
CA MET A 171 5.77 -5.19 -34.21
C MET A 171 4.42 -5.79 -34.67
N GLU A 172 3.48 -6.03 -33.76
CA GLU A 172 2.21 -6.74 -34.01
C GLU A 172 0.96 -5.84 -33.90
N GLY A 173 1.10 -4.63 -33.35
CA GLY A 173 0.05 -3.60 -33.37
C GLY A 173 -1.20 -3.93 -32.53
N GLN A 174 -1.05 -4.64 -31.41
CA GLN A 174 -2.16 -5.02 -30.52
C GLN A 174 -2.42 -3.97 -29.43
N ASP A 175 -3.53 -3.24 -29.53
CA ASP A 175 -3.86 -2.20 -28.55
C ASP A 175 -4.09 -2.73 -27.12
N VAL A 176 -4.60 -3.96 -26.96
CA VAL A 176 -4.93 -4.55 -25.65
C VAL A 176 -3.66 -4.93 -24.87
N PHE A 177 -2.74 -5.66 -25.51
CA PHE A 177 -1.51 -6.11 -24.85
C PHE A 177 -0.58 -4.95 -24.51
N SER A 178 -0.46 -3.96 -25.42
CA SER A 178 0.26 -2.72 -25.16
C SER A 178 -0.27 -1.96 -23.94
N GLN A 179 -1.59 -1.80 -23.84
CA GLN A 179 -2.23 -1.15 -22.70
C GLN A 179 -2.04 -1.96 -21.40
N TRP A 180 -2.07 -3.29 -21.46
CA TRP A 180 -1.79 -4.12 -20.30
C TRP A 180 -0.34 -3.97 -19.82
N LEU A 181 0.64 -4.03 -20.74
CA LEU A 181 2.05 -3.78 -20.42
C LEU A 181 2.25 -2.39 -19.81
N HIS A 182 1.49 -1.41 -20.28
CA HIS A 182 1.49 -0.09 -19.69
C HIS A 182 0.97 -0.08 -18.24
N LEU A 183 -0.10 -0.80 -17.92
CA LEU A 183 -0.57 -0.95 -16.53
C LEU A 183 0.45 -1.68 -15.66
N VAL A 184 1.06 -2.74 -16.16
CA VAL A 184 2.15 -3.45 -15.47
C VAL A 184 3.30 -2.50 -15.19
N ARG A 185 3.69 -1.68 -16.17
CA ARG A 185 4.72 -0.64 -16.00
C ARG A 185 4.36 0.33 -14.89
N LEU A 186 3.14 0.88 -14.90
CA LEU A 186 2.66 1.78 -13.83
C LEU A 186 2.69 1.09 -12.47
N HIS A 187 2.22 -0.15 -12.38
CA HIS A 187 2.28 -0.94 -11.15
C HIS A 187 3.71 -1.03 -10.61
N LEU A 188 4.67 -1.39 -11.46
CA LEU A 188 6.08 -1.48 -11.08
C LEU A 188 6.67 -0.14 -10.63
N LEU A 189 6.30 0.96 -11.30
CA LEU A 189 6.74 2.29 -10.87
C LEU A 189 6.24 2.64 -9.47
N PHE A 190 5.00 2.28 -9.13
CA PHE A 190 4.47 2.45 -7.78
C PHE A 190 5.13 1.50 -6.76
N ALA A 191 5.25 0.22 -7.10
CA ALA A 191 5.86 -0.80 -6.23
C ALA A 191 7.32 -0.47 -5.89
N HIS A 192 8.08 0.00 -6.89
CA HIS A 192 9.48 0.41 -6.73
C HIS A 192 9.66 1.90 -6.40
N ARG A 193 8.56 2.64 -6.22
CA ARG A 193 8.57 4.06 -5.82
C ARG A 193 9.38 4.96 -6.78
N ARG A 194 9.31 4.68 -8.08
CA ARG A 194 9.95 5.45 -9.16
C ARG A 194 9.07 6.62 -9.60
N TRP A 195 8.84 7.53 -8.65
CA TRP A 195 7.94 8.68 -8.79
C TRP A 195 8.33 9.64 -9.91
N ASP A 196 9.63 9.71 -10.21
CA ASP A 196 10.21 10.50 -11.29
C ASP A 196 9.63 10.15 -12.67
N LEU A 197 9.25 8.87 -12.86
CA LEU A 197 8.77 8.37 -14.14
C LEU A 197 7.24 8.33 -14.25
N VAL A 198 6.51 8.37 -13.13
CA VAL A 198 5.04 8.22 -13.13
C VAL A 198 4.33 9.23 -14.06
N PRO A 199 4.65 10.55 -14.05
CA PRO A 199 3.99 11.54 -14.91
C PRO A 199 4.02 11.19 -16.41
N LYS A 200 5.10 10.58 -16.88
CA LYS A 200 5.28 10.17 -18.28
C LYS A 200 4.24 9.11 -18.70
N TYR A 201 3.90 8.21 -17.78
CA TYR A 201 3.05 7.05 -18.08
C TYR A 201 1.57 7.34 -17.80
N ILE A 202 1.25 8.13 -16.77
CA ILE A 202 -0.16 8.47 -16.49
C ILE A 202 -0.82 9.40 -17.54
N ALA A 203 -0.03 10.03 -18.42
CA ALA A 203 -0.50 10.99 -19.43
C ALA A 203 -0.85 10.36 -20.79
N MET A 204 -0.82 9.03 -20.93
CA MET A 204 -1.14 8.38 -22.21
C MET A 204 -2.61 8.59 -22.62
N LYS A 205 -2.81 8.93 -23.89
CA LYS A 205 -4.13 9.16 -24.47
C LYS A 205 -4.87 7.84 -24.67
N GLU A 206 -6.15 7.84 -24.32
CA GLU A 206 -7.07 6.74 -24.60
C GLU A 206 -7.41 6.66 -26.10
N LYS A 207 -7.62 5.43 -26.58
CA LYS A 207 -8.30 5.15 -27.85
C LYS A 207 -9.79 4.83 -27.59
N GLU A 208 -10.63 4.99 -28.61
CA GLU A 208 -12.09 4.90 -28.51
C GLU A 208 -12.66 3.52 -28.11
N SER A 209 -13.96 3.53 -27.80
CA SER A 209 -14.86 2.53 -27.22
C SER A 209 -14.42 1.06 -27.17
N GLY A 210 -14.57 0.46 -26.00
CA GLY A 210 -14.46 -0.98 -25.81
C GLY A 210 -14.49 -1.35 -24.33
N LEU A 211 -14.77 -2.62 -24.07
CA LEU A 211 -14.82 -3.17 -22.72
C LEU A 211 -13.47 -3.09 -22.01
N TRP A 212 -12.43 -3.57 -22.70
CA TRP A 212 -11.04 -3.47 -22.24
C TRP A 212 -10.60 -2.02 -22.03
N ASN A 213 -10.89 -1.13 -22.98
CA ASN A 213 -10.52 0.30 -22.85
C ASN A 213 -11.16 0.95 -21.62
N SER A 214 -12.42 0.58 -21.30
CA SER A 214 -13.06 1.03 -20.06
C SER A 214 -12.35 0.49 -18.81
N TYR A 215 -11.86 -0.75 -18.86
CA TYR A 215 -11.14 -1.40 -17.77
C TYR A 215 -9.77 -0.79 -17.52
N TYR A 216 -9.04 -0.60 -18.62
CA TYR A 216 -7.77 0.08 -18.66
C TYR A 216 -7.90 1.52 -18.14
N ARG A 217 -8.95 2.23 -18.57
CA ARG A 217 -9.25 3.58 -18.08
C ARG A 217 -9.50 3.60 -16.57
N LEU A 218 -10.30 2.67 -16.04
CA LEU A 218 -10.53 2.60 -14.60
C LEU A 218 -9.23 2.40 -13.81
N HIS A 219 -8.34 1.52 -14.25
CA HIS A 219 -7.01 1.37 -13.65
C HIS A 219 -6.17 2.65 -13.74
N LEU A 220 -6.15 3.29 -14.91
CA LEU A 220 -5.41 4.53 -15.11
C LEU A 220 -5.93 5.63 -14.18
N LEU A 221 -7.25 5.75 -14.01
CA LEU A 221 -7.89 6.67 -13.07
C LEU A 221 -7.49 6.40 -11.62
N LEU A 222 -7.40 5.13 -11.21
CA LEU A 222 -6.90 4.74 -9.88
C LEU A 222 -5.45 5.21 -9.69
N TYR A 223 -4.55 4.92 -10.64
CA TYR A 223 -3.16 5.37 -10.56
C TYR A 223 -3.02 6.89 -10.57
N GLN A 224 -3.77 7.59 -11.43
CA GLN A 224 -3.83 9.05 -11.48
C GLN A 224 -4.28 9.63 -10.14
N THR A 225 -5.35 9.07 -9.56
CA THR A 225 -5.89 9.48 -8.26
C THR A 225 -4.84 9.33 -7.16
N LEU A 226 -4.18 8.18 -7.07
CA LEU A 226 -3.11 7.94 -6.09
C LEU A 226 -1.91 8.88 -6.29
N TRP A 227 -1.53 9.14 -7.54
CA TRP A 227 -0.44 10.07 -7.88
C TRP A 227 -0.77 11.51 -7.49
N TYR A 228 -1.93 12.03 -7.90
CA TYR A 228 -2.34 13.39 -7.55
C TYR A 228 -2.56 13.55 -6.04
N GLY A 229 -3.07 12.53 -5.37
CA GLY A 229 -3.18 12.49 -3.90
C GLY A 229 -1.81 12.59 -3.23
N ARG A 230 -0.81 11.86 -3.75
CA ARG A 230 0.58 11.95 -3.29
C ARG A 230 1.17 13.36 -3.47
N LEU A 231 0.91 14.00 -4.60
CA LEU A 231 1.33 15.39 -4.86
C LEU A 231 0.55 16.43 -4.05
N GLY A 232 -0.51 16.02 -3.36
CA GLY A 232 -1.39 16.93 -2.64
C GLY A 232 -2.10 17.90 -3.58
N ASP A 233 -2.51 17.46 -4.77
CA ASP A 233 -3.32 18.23 -5.71
C ASP A 233 -4.80 17.81 -5.56
N ASP A 234 -5.47 18.37 -4.55
CA ASP A 234 -6.88 18.04 -4.25
C ASP A 234 -7.83 18.33 -5.42
N ALA A 235 -7.52 19.34 -6.25
CA ALA A 235 -8.33 19.70 -7.40
C ALA A 235 -8.30 18.60 -8.47
N SER A 236 -7.10 18.12 -8.82
CA SER A 236 -6.95 17.00 -9.75
C SER A 236 -7.55 15.72 -9.18
N VAL A 237 -7.35 15.43 -7.89
CA VAL A 237 -7.96 14.26 -7.24
C VAL A 237 -9.49 14.30 -7.30
N LYS A 238 -10.12 15.45 -7.04
CA LYS A 238 -11.59 15.59 -7.17
C LYS A 238 -12.08 15.31 -8.58
N LYS A 239 -11.39 15.84 -9.59
CA LYS A 239 -11.71 15.63 -11.00
C LYS A 239 -11.59 14.14 -11.35
N THR A 240 -10.44 13.53 -11.06
CA THR A 240 -10.17 12.11 -11.35
C THR A 240 -11.11 11.19 -10.57
N HIS A 241 -11.46 11.51 -9.32
CA HIS A 241 -12.48 10.78 -8.57
C HIS A 241 -13.82 10.78 -9.28
N LYS A 242 -14.31 11.94 -9.73
CA LYS A 242 -15.59 12.04 -10.45
C LYS A 242 -15.57 11.15 -11.69
N GLU A 243 -14.49 11.19 -12.47
CA GLU A 243 -14.31 10.34 -13.64
C GLU A 243 -14.24 8.86 -13.27
N MET A 244 -13.57 8.51 -12.17
CA MET A 244 -13.46 7.14 -11.66
C MET A 244 -14.82 6.57 -11.25
N TYR A 245 -15.65 7.31 -10.51
CA TYR A 245 -17.00 6.88 -10.15
C TYR A 245 -17.87 6.70 -11.41
N LEU A 246 -17.81 7.63 -12.37
CA LEU A 246 -18.52 7.49 -13.65
C LEU A 246 -18.05 6.27 -14.46
N ALA A 247 -16.75 5.95 -14.42
CA ALA A 247 -16.22 4.77 -15.09
C ALA A 247 -16.72 3.48 -14.43
N ILE A 248 -16.82 3.45 -13.11
CA ILE A 248 -17.36 2.33 -12.33
C ILE A 248 -18.85 2.14 -12.57
N ASP A 249 -19.62 3.21 -12.61
CA ASP A 249 -21.07 3.15 -12.84
C ASP A 249 -21.40 2.50 -14.20
N ARG A 250 -20.52 2.66 -15.21
CA ARG A 250 -20.66 1.94 -16.50
C ARG A 250 -20.57 0.42 -16.34
N PHE A 251 -19.80 -0.07 -15.38
CA PHE A 251 -19.72 -1.50 -15.05
C PHE A 251 -20.85 -1.97 -14.13
N SER A 252 -21.83 -1.12 -13.83
CA SER A 252 -23.09 -1.52 -13.19
C SER A 252 -24.13 -2.02 -14.18
N ASP A 253 -23.93 -1.85 -15.49
CA ASP A 253 -24.78 -2.44 -16.54
C ASP A 253 -24.70 -3.97 -16.48
N PRO A 254 -25.82 -4.68 -16.21
CA PRO A 254 -25.84 -6.13 -16.11
C PRO A 254 -25.35 -6.85 -17.37
N ALA A 255 -25.65 -6.32 -18.57
CA ALA A 255 -25.30 -6.99 -19.82
C ALA A 255 -23.78 -6.99 -20.08
N LEU A 256 -23.13 -5.87 -19.77
CA LEU A 256 -21.68 -5.71 -19.95
C LEU A 256 -20.87 -6.38 -18.84
N SER A 257 -21.42 -6.40 -17.62
CA SER A 257 -20.69 -6.78 -16.41
C SER A 257 -20.78 -8.26 -16.04
N THR A 258 -21.86 -8.95 -16.42
CA THR A 258 -22.06 -10.36 -16.05
C THR A 258 -20.96 -11.26 -16.61
N ASP A 259 -20.58 -11.09 -17.88
CA ASP A 259 -19.54 -11.93 -18.49
C ASP A 259 -18.15 -11.68 -17.90
N ILE A 260 -17.77 -10.40 -17.67
CA ILE A 260 -16.48 -10.08 -17.03
C ILE A 260 -16.43 -10.63 -15.61
N ARG A 261 -17.49 -10.40 -14.84
CA ARG A 261 -17.54 -10.81 -13.44
C ARG A 261 -17.44 -12.33 -13.35
N ARG A 262 -18.20 -13.05 -14.18
CA ARG A 262 -18.15 -14.52 -14.28
C ARG A 262 -16.77 -15.03 -14.70
N GLN A 263 -16.09 -14.35 -15.61
CA GLN A 263 -14.78 -14.76 -16.09
C GLN A 263 -13.63 -14.35 -15.16
N GLY A 264 -13.88 -13.45 -14.21
CA GLY A 264 -12.86 -12.92 -13.31
C GLY A 264 -11.94 -11.90 -13.96
N ALA A 265 -12.48 -11.05 -14.85
CA ALA A 265 -11.73 -10.06 -15.64
C ALA A 265 -10.60 -10.66 -16.49
N VAL A 266 -10.89 -11.82 -17.09
CA VAL A 266 -10.02 -12.49 -18.04
C VAL A 266 -10.35 -12.05 -19.46
N PHE A 267 -9.34 -11.63 -20.22
CA PHE A 267 -9.45 -11.17 -21.60
C PHE A 267 -8.59 -12.05 -22.52
N LYS A 268 -9.17 -12.50 -23.64
CA LYS A 268 -8.44 -13.25 -24.67
C LYS A 268 -7.91 -12.31 -25.73
N VAL A 269 -6.61 -12.40 -26.02
CA VAL A 269 -5.92 -11.66 -27.07
C VAL A 269 -5.50 -12.64 -28.16
N SER A 270 -6.36 -12.79 -29.18
CA SER A 270 -6.26 -13.86 -30.17
C SER A 270 -5.24 -13.62 -31.31
N ARG A 271 -4.62 -12.43 -31.39
CA ARG A 271 -3.84 -11.99 -32.56
C ARG A 271 -2.33 -11.89 -32.31
N ILE A 272 -1.82 -12.49 -31.25
CA ILE A 272 -0.39 -12.50 -30.96
C ILE A 272 0.27 -13.67 -31.70
N ALA A 273 1.53 -13.55 -32.15
CA ALA A 273 2.22 -14.59 -32.94
C ALA A 273 2.25 -16.00 -32.31
N MET A 274 1.89 -16.14 -31.04
CA MET A 274 1.71 -17.43 -30.39
C MET A 274 0.50 -18.17 -30.95
N ARG A 275 0.73 -19.40 -31.44
CA ARG A 275 -0.34 -20.36 -31.79
C ARG A 275 -1.19 -20.66 -30.55
N GLY A 276 -2.30 -19.93 -30.39
CA GLY A 276 -3.23 -20.07 -29.25
C GLY A 276 -3.72 -18.75 -28.64
N GLY A 277 -3.08 -17.62 -28.97
CA GLY A 277 -3.37 -16.32 -28.34
C GLY A 277 -2.87 -16.23 -26.89
N ILE A 278 -2.98 -15.03 -26.30
CA ILE A 278 -2.63 -14.79 -24.89
C ILE A 278 -3.91 -14.56 -24.09
N ILE A 279 -3.92 -15.07 -22.86
CA ILE A 279 -4.96 -14.78 -21.89
C ILE A 279 -4.40 -13.77 -20.88
N ILE A 280 -5.10 -12.67 -20.69
CA ILE A 280 -4.74 -11.62 -19.74
C ILE A 280 -5.77 -11.62 -18.63
N GLN A 281 -5.36 -11.96 -17.42
CA GLN A 281 -6.16 -11.70 -16.23
C GLN A 281 -5.83 -10.30 -15.70
N SER A 282 -6.85 -9.46 -15.58
CA SER A 282 -6.73 -8.15 -14.93
C SER A 282 -7.33 -8.20 -13.52
N THR A 283 -7.13 -7.15 -12.72
CA THR A 283 -7.68 -7.02 -11.35
C THR A 283 -9.19 -7.19 -11.40
N PRO A 284 -9.83 -8.14 -10.73
CA PRO A 284 -11.28 -8.35 -10.82
C PRO A 284 -12.12 -7.12 -10.43
N LEU A 285 -13.32 -7.02 -11.00
CA LEU A 285 -14.13 -5.80 -10.88
C LEU A 285 -14.53 -5.51 -9.41
N ASN A 286 -14.84 -6.54 -8.63
CA ASN A 286 -15.11 -6.42 -7.19
C ASN A 286 -13.91 -5.85 -6.41
N GLU A 287 -12.69 -6.28 -6.72
CA GLU A 287 -11.48 -5.68 -6.15
C GLU A 287 -11.35 -4.21 -6.59
N LEU A 288 -11.62 -3.89 -7.86
CA LEU A 288 -11.58 -2.50 -8.34
C LEU A 288 -12.58 -1.60 -7.62
N TYR A 289 -13.80 -2.06 -7.36
CA TYR A 289 -14.78 -1.32 -6.55
C TYR A 289 -14.21 -0.98 -5.16
N LEU A 290 -13.62 -1.97 -4.48
CA LEU A 290 -13.05 -1.78 -3.15
C LEU A 290 -11.82 -0.87 -3.19
N LEU A 291 -10.95 -1.03 -4.19
CA LEU A 291 -9.77 -0.18 -4.40
C LEU A 291 -10.16 1.26 -4.68
N THR A 292 -11.24 1.52 -5.41
CA THR A 292 -11.77 2.87 -5.63
C THR A 292 -12.21 3.53 -4.34
N TYR A 293 -12.88 2.80 -3.46
CA TYR A 293 -13.29 3.32 -2.16
C TYR A 293 -12.05 3.59 -1.29
N LEU A 294 -11.11 2.65 -1.20
CA LEU A 294 -9.87 2.84 -0.46
C LEU A 294 -9.08 4.05 -1.00
N ALA A 295 -8.88 4.12 -2.32
CA ALA A 295 -8.23 5.25 -2.99
C ALA A 295 -8.93 6.58 -2.67
N SER A 296 -10.27 6.57 -2.61
CA SER A 296 -11.06 7.77 -2.27
C SER A 296 -10.81 8.27 -0.86
N VAL A 297 -10.60 7.35 0.09
CA VAL A 297 -10.32 7.65 1.50
C VAL A 297 -8.88 8.14 1.68
N VAL A 298 -7.90 7.41 1.15
CA VAL A 298 -6.47 7.67 1.41
C VAL A 298 -5.92 8.92 0.72
N THR A 299 -6.48 9.33 -0.43
CA THR A 299 -5.93 10.44 -1.23
C THR A 299 -6.38 11.82 -0.79
N ARG A 300 -7.52 11.93 -0.10
CA ARG A 300 -8.04 13.21 0.39
C ARG A 300 -8.07 13.33 1.91
N ARG A 301 -8.08 12.21 2.65
CA ARG A 301 -8.12 12.13 4.14
C ARG A 301 -8.84 13.32 4.79
N ASP A 302 -10.07 13.56 4.32
CA ASP A 302 -10.88 14.70 4.73
C ASP A 302 -11.81 14.28 5.86
N PHE A 303 -11.52 14.75 7.06
CA PHE A 303 -12.25 14.38 8.28
C PHE A 303 -13.33 15.40 8.68
N LEU A 304 -13.55 16.41 7.83
CA LEU A 304 -14.55 17.45 8.06
C LEU A 304 -15.97 16.97 7.74
N GLY A 305 -16.95 17.66 8.35
CA GLY A 305 -18.36 17.48 8.05
C GLY A 305 -19.06 16.50 8.99
N THR A 306 -20.30 16.14 8.63
CA THR A 306 -21.08 15.12 9.33
C THR A 306 -20.58 13.72 9.03
N SER A 307 -20.92 12.73 9.85
CA SER A 307 -20.63 11.31 9.60
C SER A 307 -21.18 10.83 8.26
N SER A 308 -22.31 11.39 7.80
CA SER A 308 -22.92 11.09 6.49
C SER A 308 -22.20 11.71 5.29
N SER A 309 -21.32 12.70 5.50
CA SER A 309 -20.59 13.39 4.44
C SER A 309 -19.10 13.04 4.41
N CYS A 310 -18.55 12.55 5.52
CA CYS A 310 -17.15 12.15 5.63
C CYS A 310 -16.92 10.81 4.92
N LYS A 311 -16.28 10.84 3.74
CA LYS A 311 -16.00 9.63 2.94
C LYS A 311 -15.19 8.58 3.70
N SER A 312 -14.30 9.01 4.59
CA SER A 312 -13.50 8.13 5.46
C SER A 312 -14.32 7.39 6.52
N LEU A 313 -15.61 7.71 6.68
CA LEU A 313 -16.56 6.97 7.52
C LEU A 313 -17.62 6.26 6.67
N VAL A 314 -18.17 6.95 5.66
CA VAL A 314 -19.24 6.43 4.79
C VAL A 314 -18.76 5.21 4.00
N LEU A 315 -17.61 5.29 3.34
CA LEU A 315 -17.16 4.23 2.44
C LEU A 315 -16.77 2.93 3.20
N PRO A 316 -16.04 2.98 4.33
CA PRO A 316 -15.84 1.80 5.17
C PRO A 316 -17.16 1.18 5.67
N ALA A 317 -18.10 2.01 6.13
CA ALA A 317 -19.40 1.52 6.58
C ALA A 317 -20.19 0.84 5.46
N GLN A 318 -20.15 1.39 4.25
CA GLN A 318 -20.73 0.77 3.05
C GLN A 318 -20.04 -0.56 2.72
N MET A 319 -18.71 -0.63 2.75
CA MET A 319 -17.99 -1.89 2.52
C MET A 319 -18.42 -2.99 3.49
N GLU A 320 -18.61 -2.66 4.77
CA GLU A 320 -19.03 -3.64 5.77
C GLU A 320 -20.50 -4.00 5.62
N ALA A 321 -21.38 -3.03 5.39
CA ALA A 321 -22.81 -3.28 5.16
C ALA A 321 -23.01 -4.21 3.95
N PHE A 322 -22.25 -4.02 2.88
CA PHE A 322 -22.32 -4.85 1.68
C PHE A 322 -21.35 -6.04 1.69
N ARG A 323 -20.74 -6.37 2.83
CA ARG A 323 -19.72 -7.43 2.93
C ARG A 323 -20.19 -8.78 2.41
N TYR A 324 -21.43 -9.13 2.75
CA TYR A 324 -22.12 -10.38 2.38
C TYR A 324 -23.14 -10.18 1.24
N HIS A 325 -23.32 -8.94 0.80
CA HIS A 325 -24.25 -8.58 -0.28
C HIS A 325 -23.60 -8.61 -1.65
N ALA A 326 -22.47 -9.27 -1.78
CA ALA A 326 -21.90 -9.48 -3.09
C ALA A 326 -22.97 -10.18 -3.94
N ARG A 327 -23.34 -9.54 -5.04
CA ARG A 327 -24.43 -10.00 -5.91
C ARG A 327 -24.10 -11.45 -6.29
N SER A 328 -25.10 -12.28 -6.53
CA SER A 328 -24.87 -13.66 -6.98
C SER A 328 -24.02 -13.78 -8.24
N GLY A 329 -23.84 -12.68 -9.00
CA GLY A 329 -22.90 -12.58 -10.12
C GLY A 329 -21.58 -11.84 -9.84
N ASP A 330 -21.33 -11.37 -8.60
CA ASP A 330 -20.10 -10.69 -8.16
C ASP A 330 -19.14 -11.60 -7.37
N MET A 331 -19.64 -12.74 -6.90
CA MET A 331 -18.87 -13.71 -6.13
C MET A 331 -18.46 -14.87 -7.01
N TRP A 332 -17.20 -15.26 -6.90
CA TRP A 332 -16.69 -16.50 -7.51
C TRP A 332 -17.11 -17.73 -6.70
N ASP A 333 -17.86 -17.50 -5.62
CA ASP A 333 -18.32 -18.45 -4.62
C ASP A 333 -19.48 -19.32 -5.15
N THR A 334 -20.21 -18.86 -6.17
CA THR A 334 -21.33 -19.61 -6.77
C THR A 334 -20.94 -20.42 -8.01
N ASP A 335 -19.93 -19.98 -8.75
CA ASP A 335 -19.33 -20.72 -9.87
C ASP A 335 -17.91 -20.20 -10.08
N PHE A 336 -16.90 -21.05 -9.90
CA PHE A 336 -15.53 -20.68 -10.27
C PHE A 336 -15.47 -20.51 -11.78
N SER A 337 -14.91 -19.37 -12.21
CA SER A 337 -14.48 -19.18 -13.58
C SER A 337 -13.62 -20.38 -14.01
N SER A 338 -13.86 -20.92 -15.20
CA SER A 338 -13.05 -22.03 -15.74
C SER A 338 -11.57 -21.69 -15.90
N TYR A 339 -11.19 -20.42 -15.74
CA TYR A 339 -9.82 -19.94 -15.78
C TYR A 339 -9.13 -19.91 -14.42
N HIS A 340 -9.85 -20.17 -13.32
CA HIS A 340 -9.32 -20.00 -11.97
C HIS A 340 -9.39 -21.31 -11.18
N SER A 341 -8.30 -21.61 -10.49
CA SER A 341 -8.23 -22.68 -9.52
C SER A 341 -8.82 -22.25 -8.17
N LEU A 342 -9.04 -23.22 -7.29
CA LEU A 342 -9.39 -22.95 -5.89
C LEU A 342 -8.32 -22.08 -5.19
N ALA A 343 -7.04 -22.26 -5.56
CA ALA A 343 -5.96 -21.47 -5.00
C ALA A 343 -6.05 -19.99 -5.42
N ASP A 344 -6.41 -19.71 -6.67
CA ASP A 344 -6.58 -18.34 -7.18
C ASP A 344 -7.74 -17.63 -6.46
N ALA A 345 -8.83 -18.35 -6.21
CA ALA A 345 -9.95 -17.83 -5.45
C ALA A 345 -9.58 -17.53 -3.99
N ALA A 346 -8.80 -18.41 -3.33
CA ALA A 346 -8.31 -18.17 -1.98
C ALA A 346 -7.39 -16.93 -1.92
N GLN A 347 -6.54 -16.74 -2.91
CA GLN A 347 -5.69 -15.54 -3.03
C GLN A 347 -6.53 -14.27 -3.22
N LEU A 348 -7.55 -14.31 -4.10
CA LEU A 348 -8.49 -13.22 -4.30
C LEU A 348 -9.18 -12.83 -2.99
N TYR A 349 -9.71 -13.82 -2.28
CA TYR A 349 -10.36 -13.62 -0.99
C TYR A 349 -9.42 -12.93 0.01
N SER A 350 -8.17 -13.39 0.10
CA SER A 350 -7.14 -12.76 0.93
C SER A 350 -6.89 -11.30 0.54
N ARG A 351 -6.80 -10.98 -0.77
CA ARG A 351 -6.63 -9.59 -1.24
C ARG A 351 -7.82 -8.70 -0.90
N VAL A 352 -9.04 -9.16 -1.11
CA VAL A 352 -10.27 -8.45 -0.73
C VAL A 352 -10.29 -8.14 0.77
N LEU A 353 -9.93 -9.11 1.61
CA LEU A 353 -9.84 -8.91 3.04
C LEU A 353 -8.77 -7.89 3.43
N LYS A 354 -7.61 -7.90 2.78
CA LYS A 354 -6.56 -6.89 3.01
C LYS A 354 -7.07 -5.48 2.72
N ILE A 355 -7.75 -5.27 1.59
CA ILE A 355 -8.33 -3.97 1.22
C ILE A 355 -9.35 -3.51 2.28
N ARG A 356 -10.20 -4.42 2.77
CA ARG A 356 -11.18 -4.11 3.82
C ARG A 356 -10.50 -3.73 5.13
N VAL A 357 -9.51 -4.48 5.58
CA VAL A 357 -8.77 -4.18 6.81
C VAL A 357 -8.05 -2.84 6.70
N GLU A 358 -7.38 -2.54 5.58
CA GLU A 358 -6.76 -1.22 5.39
C GLU A 358 -7.80 -0.09 5.40
N THR A 359 -8.97 -0.31 4.81
CA THR A 359 -10.07 0.67 4.82
C THR A 359 -10.59 0.90 6.24
N LEU A 360 -10.69 -0.15 7.07
CA LEU A 360 -11.03 -0.02 8.50
C LEU A 360 -9.95 0.75 9.27
N LEU A 361 -8.67 0.56 8.98
CA LEU A 361 -7.59 1.31 9.63
C LEU A 361 -7.63 2.82 9.30
N GLU A 362 -8.03 3.17 8.08
CA GLU A 362 -8.29 4.57 7.72
C GLU A 362 -9.55 5.11 8.42
N GLN A 363 -10.60 4.29 8.60
CA GLN A 363 -11.76 4.65 9.40
C GLN A 363 -11.37 4.94 10.86
N VAL A 364 -10.56 4.09 11.47
CA VAL A 364 -10.02 4.30 12.83
C VAL A 364 -9.29 5.64 12.91
N SER A 365 -8.48 5.96 11.91
CA SER A 365 -7.79 7.26 11.83
C SER A 365 -8.77 8.42 11.78
N ALA A 366 -9.81 8.35 10.95
CA ALA A 366 -10.85 9.38 10.88
C ALA A 366 -11.57 9.56 12.23
N LEU A 367 -11.98 8.46 12.87
CA LEU A 367 -12.66 8.48 14.18
C LEU A 367 -11.76 9.07 15.26
N MET A 368 -10.46 8.75 15.28
CA MET A 368 -9.49 9.36 16.21
C MET A 368 -9.39 10.88 16.03
N TYR A 369 -9.25 11.37 14.80
CA TYR A 369 -9.19 12.81 14.52
C TYR A 369 -10.51 13.54 14.79
N ARG A 370 -11.63 12.82 14.77
CA ARG A 370 -12.95 13.32 15.15
C ARG A 370 -13.27 13.13 16.64
N SER A 371 -12.31 12.63 17.41
CA SER A 371 -12.44 12.31 18.84
C SER A 371 -13.56 11.31 19.16
N GLU A 372 -13.98 10.47 18.20
CA GLU A 372 -15.00 9.42 18.31
C GLU A 372 -14.36 8.11 18.83
N ILE A 373 -13.80 8.19 20.03
CA ILE A 373 -12.89 7.18 20.59
C ILE A 373 -13.49 5.78 20.71
N ALA A 374 -14.71 5.67 21.24
CA ALA A 374 -15.33 4.37 21.48
C ALA A 374 -15.50 3.59 20.17
N GLN A 375 -15.96 4.28 19.11
CA GLN A 375 -16.05 3.71 17.77
C GLN A 375 -14.66 3.40 17.20
N ALA A 376 -13.67 4.28 17.39
CA ALA A 376 -12.30 4.03 16.94
C ALA A 376 -11.72 2.74 17.56
N HIS A 377 -11.99 2.51 18.85
CA HIS A 377 -11.59 1.29 19.55
C HIS A 377 -12.29 0.06 18.99
N GLN A 378 -13.62 0.12 18.79
CA GLN A 378 -14.40 -0.97 18.22
C GLN A 378 -13.92 -1.33 16.80
N SER A 379 -13.74 -0.34 15.93
CA SER A 379 -13.24 -0.54 14.56
C SER A 379 -11.82 -1.12 14.54
N LEU A 380 -10.95 -0.71 15.47
CA LEU A 380 -9.60 -1.25 15.59
C LEU A 380 -9.62 -2.72 16.06
N GLY A 381 -10.51 -3.06 17.00
CA GLY A 381 -10.74 -4.44 17.42
C GLY A 381 -11.22 -5.31 16.25
N LEU A 382 -12.26 -4.87 15.54
CA LEU A 382 -12.79 -5.56 14.37
C LEU A 382 -11.73 -5.79 13.29
N ALA A 383 -10.95 -4.76 12.95
CA ALA A 383 -9.86 -4.88 11.98
C ALA A 383 -8.80 -5.91 12.44
N THR A 384 -8.46 -5.91 13.72
CA THR A 384 -7.50 -6.84 14.32
C THR A 384 -8.00 -8.28 14.24
N ASP A 385 -9.26 -8.52 14.63
CA ASP A 385 -9.86 -9.85 14.65
C ASP A 385 -10.02 -10.40 13.23
N MET A 386 -10.44 -9.57 12.28
CA MET A 386 -10.49 -9.92 10.86
C MET A 386 -9.10 -10.30 10.34
N ALA A 387 -8.08 -9.52 10.66
CA ALA A 387 -6.74 -9.78 10.16
C ALA A 387 -6.13 -11.06 10.76
N ARG A 388 -6.38 -11.33 12.05
CA ARG A 388 -5.89 -12.55 12.73
C ARG A 388 -6.60 -13.81 12.25
N THR A 389 -7.93 -13.77 12.19
CA THR A 389 -8.76 -14.92 11.80
C THR A 389 -8.43 -15.39 10.37
N ASN A 390 -7.98 -14.48 9.51
CA ASN A 390 -7.66 -14.78 8.11
C ASN A 390 -6.15 -14.85 7.82
N GLY A 391 -5.29 -14.85 8.84
CA GLY A 391 -3.84 -15.00 8.66
C GLY A 391 -3.12 -13.82 8.01
N ILE A 392 -3.78 -12.67 7.81
CA ILE A 392 -3.19 -11.50 7.14
C ILE A 392 -2.61 -10.45 8.10
N PHE A 393 -2.65 -10.71 9.42
CA PHE A 393 -2.18 -9.77 10.44
C PHE A 393 -0.69 -9.44 10.29
N ALA A 394 0.16 -10.42 10.02
CA ALA A 394 1.61 -10.21 9.90
C ALA A 394 1.96 -9.24 8.78
N GLU A 395 1.27 -9.33 7.64
CA GLU A 395 1.49 -8.45 6.49
C GLU A 395 1.09 -6.99 6.78
N LEU A 396 0.05 -6.80 7.59
CA LEU A 396 -0.48 -5.48 7.96
C LEU A 396 0.05 -4.96 9.30
N ALA A 397 0.89 -5.74 9.99
CA ALA A 397 1.39 -5.45 11.32
C ALA A 397 2.04 -4.06 11.45
N PRO A 398 2.86 -3.56 10.48
CA PRO A 398 3.39 -2.19 10.57
C PRO A 398 2.30 -1.12 10.68
N HIS A 399 1.20 -1.27 9.94
CA HIS A 399 0.10 -0.32 9.94
C HIS A 399 -0.70 -0.44 11.25
N PHE A 400 -1.00 -1.65 11.72
CA PHE A 400 -1.62 -1.86 13.03
C PHE A 400 -0.81 -1.22 14.17
N CYS A 401 0.50 -1.45 14.19
CA CYS A 401 1.40 -0.87 15.19
C CYS A 401 1.41 0.66 15.12
N LEU A 402 1.42 1.24 13.92
CA LEU A 402 1.35 2.70 13.74
C LEU A 402 0.03 3.28 14.26
N THR A 403 -1.11 2.71 13.84
CA THR A 403 -2.45 3.15 14.24
C THR A 403 -2.66 2.97 15.73
N ARG A 404 -2.17 1.86 16.31
CA ARG A 404 -2.18 1.63 17.76
C ARG A 404 -1.32 2.65 18.50
N GLY A 405 -0.15 3.00 17.97
CA GLY A 405 0.72 4.03 18.52
C GLY A 405 0.02 5.39 18.58
N GLN A 406 -0.64 5.80 17.49
CA GLN A 406 -1.45 7.01 17.42
C GLN A 406 -2.61 6.99 18.42
N TYR A 407 -3.33 5.87 18.49
CA TYR A 407 -4.41 5.67 19.45
C TYR A 407 -3.91 5.85 20.88
N CYS A 408 -2.87 5.12 21.30
CA CYS A 408 -2.31 5.21 22.65
C CYS A 408 -1.80 6.62 22.98
N HIS A 409 -1.18 7.29 22.00
CA HIS A 409 -0.67 8.65 22.17
C HIS A 409 -1.81 9.66 22.42
N LEU A 410 -2.97 9.49 21.78
CA LEU A 410 -4.14 10.33 22.02
C LEU A 410 -4.65 10.29 23.48
N PHE A 411 -4.45 9.16 24.17
CA PHE A 411 -4.78 9.00 25.59
C PHE A 411 -3.64 9.38 26.55
N GLY A 412 -2.49 9.83 26.04
CA GLY A 412 -1.30 10.03 26.86
C GLY A 412 -0.72 8.75 27.45
N LYS A 413 -1.03 7.58 26.86
CA LYS A 413 -0.41 6.29 27.19
C LYS A 413 0.96 6.21 26.49
N ASP A 414 1.84 7.13 26.86
CA ASP A 414 3.08 7.46 26.14
C ASP A 414 4.02 6.25 25.96
N GLN A 415 4.19 5.43 26.99
CA GLN A 415 5.04 4.24 26.92
C GLN A 415 4.50 3.23 25.89
N LEU A 416 3.21 2.92 25.94
CA LEU A 416 2.57 2.02 24.97
C LEU A 416 2.62 2.57 23.55
N ALA A 417 2.47 3.90 23.40
CA ALA A 417 2.63 4.56 22.11
C ALA A 417 4.05 4.39 21.56
N GLN A 418 5.07 4.64 22.39
CA GLN A 418 6.47 4.46 22.00
C GLN A 418 6.80 3.01 21.63
N ASP A 419 6.32 2.04 22.41
CA ASP A 419 6.54 0.62 22.13
C ASP A 419 5.87 0.21 20.81
N SER A 420 4.67 0.73 20.54
CA SER A 420 3.96 0.50 19.27
C SER A 420 4.70 1.14 18.08
N TYR A 421 5.20 2.37 18.23
CA TYR A 421 6.03 3.01 17.19
C TYR A 421 7.35 2.26 16.98
N ARG A 422 8.00 1.76 18.03
CA ARG A 422 9.22 0.94 17.93
C ARG A 422 8.94 -0.35 17.17
N ALA A 423 7.85 -1.04 17.50
CA ALA A 423 7.42 -2.24 16.78
C ALA A 423 7.09 -1.96 15.31
N ALA A 424 6.41 -0.85 15.02
CA ALA A 424 6.19 -0.43 13.63
C ALA A 424 7.53 -0.21 12.92
N LYS A 425 8.49 0.47 13.57
CA LYS A 425 9.80 0.77 12.99
C LYS A 425 10.59 -0.49 12.63
N THR A 426 10.59 -1.49 13.49
CA THR A 426 11.34 -2.75 13.26
C THR A 426 10.77 -3.57 12.12
N LEU A 427 9.47 -3.46 11.86
CA LEU A 427 8.80 -4.17 10.76
C LEU A 427 8.89 -3.42 9.42
N LEU A 428 9.28 -2.14 9.43
CA LEU A 428 9.35 -1.32 8.23
C LEU A 428 10.72 -1.41 7.57
N ARG A 429 10.73 -1.39 6.23
CA ARG A 429 11.95 -1.22 5.46
C ARG A 429 12.67 0.09 5.85
N THR A 430 13.99 0.01 5.94
CA THR A 430 14.87 1.15 6.16
C THR A 430 14.61 2.22 5.10
N GLN A 431 14.55 3.49 5.51
CA GLN A 431 14.23 4.64 4.65
C GLN A 431 12.81 4.66 4.05
N SER A 432 11.88 3.82 4.52
CA SER A 432 10.48 3.95 4.14
C SER A 432 9.88 5.29 4.59
N GLU A 433 8.98 5.83 3.78
CA GLU A 433 8.21 7.05 4.12
C GLU A 433 7.31 6.84 5.34
N LEU A 434 6.74 5.65 5.47
CA LEU A 434 5.99 5.26 6.67
C LEU A 434 6.90 5.28 7.91
N GLY A 435 8.18 4.94 7.75
CA GLY A 435 9.19 5.07 8.79
C GLY A 435 9.43 6.51 9.24
N LEU A 436 9.24 7.52 8.37
CA LEU A 436 9.30 8.94 8.76
C LEU A 436 8.10 9.31 9.65
N ILE A 437 6.90 8.81 9.31
CA ILE A 437 5.69 9.03 10.11
C ILE A 437 5.85 8.42 11.50
N VAL A 438 6.43 7.22 11.59
CA VAL A 438 6.76 6.56 12.85
C VAL A 438 7.77 7.38 13.67
N ASP A 439 8.82 7.92 13.05
CA ASP A 439 9.82 8.75 13.73
C ASP A 439 9.18 10.02 14.31
N ILE A 440 8.30 10.69 13.56
CA ILE A 440 7.55 11.86 14.03
C ILE A 440 6.64 11.49 15.21
N GLY A 441 5.92 10.37 15.10
CA GLY A 441 5.04 9.87 16.16
C GLY A 441 5.80 9.57 17.45
N ALA A 442 6.95 8.90 17.34
CA ALA A 442 7.82 8.56 18.46
C ALA A 442 8.41 9.81 19.15
N LEU A 443 8.80 10.84 18.39
CA LEU A 443 9.23 12.13 18.94
C LEU A 443 8.13 12.81 19.77
N GLY A 444 6.88 12.73 19.30
CA GLY A 444 5.73 13.24 20.04
C GLY A 444 5.47 12.45 21.32
N ALA A 445 5.36 11.12 21.23
CA ALA A 445 5.05 10.26 22.36
C ALA A 445 6.14 10.22 23.44
N SER A 446 7.39 10.53 23.08
CA SER A 446 8.50 10.68 24.04
C SER A 446 8.56 12.07 24.68
N ARG A 447 7.65 12.98 24.31
CA ARG A 447 7.60 14.38 24.76
C ARG A 447 8.92 15.16 24.55
N ARG A 448 9.79 14.67 23.67
CA ARG A 448 11.11 15.25 23.40
C ARG A 448 11.00 16.67 22.82
N LEU A 449 9.91 16.96 22.11
CA LEU A 449 9.62 18.30 21.57
C LEU A 449 9.40 19.38 22.65
N LEU A 450 9.20 19.03 23.93
CA LEU A 450 9.03 20.01 25.01
C LEU A 450 10.34 20.69 25.45
N ARG A 451 11.49 20.04 25.22
CA ARG A 451 12.82 20.55 25.62
C ARG A 451 13.83 20.26 24.52
N LEU A 452 14.07 21.29 23.70
CA LEU A 452 15.01 21.20 22.59
C LEU A 452 16.45 21.49 23.06
N ASP A 453 17.29 20.47 23.03
CA ASP A 453 18.75 20.60 23.15
C ASP A 453 19.41 20.58 21.75
N ALA A 454 20.73 20.79 21.70
CA ALA A 454 21.45 20.86 20.43
C ALA A 454 21.42 19.52 19.65
N THR A 455 21.46 18.39 20.36
CA THR A 455 21.46 17.05 19.77
C THR A 455 20.10 16.73 19.15
N LEU A 456 19.01 17.00 19.87
CA LEU A 456 17.65 16.82 19.37
C LEU A 456 17.33 17.78 18.23
N VAL A 457 17.83 19.01 18.26
CA VAL A 457 17.68 19.95 17.13
C VAL A 457 18.34 19.38 15.86
N ALA A 458 19.52 18.78 15.97
CA ALA A 458 20.18 18.14 14.82
C ALA A 458 19.40 16.91 14.31
N GLU A 459 18.86 16.09 15.21
CA GLU A 459 18.01 14.94 14.87
C GLU A 459 16.73 15.39 14.13
N ILE A 460 16.01 16.37 14.67
CA ILE A 460 14.80 16.92 14.06
C ILE A 460 15.12 17.61 12.73
N THR A 461 16.26 18.29 12.61
CA THR A 461 16.70 18.88 11.34
C THR A 461 16.84 17.80 10.27
N THR A 462 17.54 16.71 10.60
CA THR A 462 17.71 15.57 9.70
C THR A 462 16.36 14.95 9.29
N LEU A 463 15.45 14.78 10.26
CA LEU A 463 14.11 14.26 10.00
C LEU A 463 13.28 15.21 9.12
N ALA A 464 13.30 16.51 9.42
CA ALA A 464 12.61 17.54 8.66
C ALA A 464 13.11 17.59 7.22
N ASP A 465 14.42 17.48 6.99
CA ASP A 465 15.03 17.47 5.66
C ASP A 465 14.61 16.25 4.85
N ARG A 466 14.61 15.07 5.47
CA ARG A 466 14.11 13.83 4.83
C ARG A 466 12.62 13.94 4.46
N CYS A 467 11.82 14.60 5.29
CA CYS A 467 10.41 14.83 5.01
C CYS A 467 10.21 15.86 3.87
N ARG A 468 10.95 16.99 3.90
CA ARG A 468 10.91 18.02 2.83
C ARG A 468 11.36 17.50 1.47
N ASN A 469 12.32 16.58 1.45
CA ASN A 469 12.84 15.98 0.23
C ASN A 469 12.00 14.78 -0.25
N SER A 470 10.93 14.41 0.45
CA SER A 470 9.98 13.40 -0.03
C SER A 470 9.13 13.97 -1.17
N SER A 471 8.79 13.13 -2.15
CA SER A 471 7.82 13.50 -3.19
C SER A 471 6.36 13.43 -2.73
N ASN A 472 6.12 13.20 -1.44
CA ASN A 472 4.79 13.21 -0.84
C ASN A 472 4.53 14.59 -0.21
N ALA A 473 3.50 15.29 -0.68
CA ALA A 473 3.19 16.65 -0.23
C ALA A 473 2.81 16.73 1.26
N SER A 474 2.21 15.70 1.83
CA SER A 474 1.95 15.69 3.27
C SER A 474 3.25 15.66 4.05
N LEU A 475 4.20 14.79 3.67
CA LEU A 475 5.53 14.75 4.30
C LEU A 475 6.30 16.04 4.08
N GLU A 476 6.23 16.64 2.89
CA GLU A 476 6.83 17.95 2.61
C GLU A 476 6.30 19.02 3.59
N ALA A 477 4.98 19.10 3.76
CA ALA A 477 4.34 20.02 4.70
C ALA A 477 4.76 19.76 6.15
N TYR A 478 4.81 18.48 6.58
CA TYR A 478 5.30 18.13 7.92
C TYR A 478 6.77 18.48 8.11
N GLY A 479 7.61 18.30 7.09
CA GLY A 479 9.03 18.68 7.14
C GLY A 479 9.20 20.19 7.32
N HIS A 480 8.43 21.00 6.60
CA HIS A 480 8.39 22.44 6.81
C HIS A 480 7.88 22.82 8.22
N PHE A 481 6.82 22.17 8.69
CA PHE A 481 6.30 22.39 10.03
C PHE A 481 7.33 22.05 11.12
N LEU A 482 7.94 20.86 11.09
CA LEU A 482 8.99 20.44 12.03
C LEU A 482 10.18 21.41 12.00
N GLY A 483 10.65 21.76 10.80
CA GLY A 483 11.73 22.72 10.62
C GLY A 483 11.42 24.10 11.18
N SER A 484 10.14 24.47 11.34
CA SER A 484 9.73 25.72 11.98
C SER A 484 9.77 25.67 13.51
N LEU A 485 9.62 24.48 14.11
CA LEU A 485 9.65 24.28 15.58
C LEU A 485 11.05 24.50 16.15
N ILE A 486 12.09 24.17 15.37
CA ILE A 486 13.49 24.21 15.79
C ILE A 486 14.24 25.45 15.30
N ASP A 487 13.61 26.28 14.45
CA ASP A 487 14.25 27.47 13.89
C ASP A 487 14.21 28.63 14.89
N ARG A 488 15.38 28.96 15.43
CA ARG A 488 15.56 30.10 16.34
C ARG A 488 15.37 31.45 15.63
N ASN A 489 15.59 31.50 14.31
CA ASN A 489 15.29 32.69 13.53
C ASN A 489 13.79 32.76 13.28
N ARG A 490 13.15 33.71 13.96
CA ARG A 490 11.74 34.05 13.83
C ARG A 490 11.26 34.19 12.37
N VAL A 491 12.02 34.87 11.53
CA VAL A 491 11.66 35.09 10.11
C VAL A 491 11.76 33.78 9.33
N GLY A 492 12.78 32.98 9.61
CA GLY A 492 12.96 31.64 9.04
C GLY A 492 11.83 30.68 9.43
N SER A 493 11.48 30.63 10.72
CA SER A 493 10.36 29.85 11.25
C SER A 493 9.05 30.23 10.58
N LYS A 494 8.76 31.54 10.46
CA LYS A 494 7.56 32.05 9.77
C LYS A 494 7.51 31.62 8.30
N LYS A 495 8.63 31.77 7.56
CA LYS A 495 8.69 31.35 6.14
C LYS A 495 8.39 29.86 5.99
N LYS A 496 8.94 29.02 6.87
CA LYS A 496 8.68 27.57 6.87
C LYS A 496 7.21 27.26 7.17
N LEU A 497 6.57 27.95 8.11
CA LEU A 497 5.13 27.79 8.39
C LEU A 497 4.26 28.20 7.21
N SER A 498 4.59 29.30 6.52
CA SER A 498 3.88 29.70 5.30
C SER A 498 3.94 28.60 4.25
N ASN A 499 5.12 28.04 3.99
CA ASN A 499 5.28 26.92 3.05
C ASN A 499 4.46 25.69 3.50
N ALA A 500 4.51 25.31 4.79
CA ALA A 500 3.72 24.20 5.32
C ALA A 500 2.22 24.44 5.11
N TYR A 501 1.75 25.68 5.31
CA TYR A 501 0.36 26.07 5.11
C TYR A 501 -0.05 25.99 3.64
N GLU A 502 0.75 26.53 2.72
CA GLU A 502 0.48 26.50 1.28
C GLU A 502 0.34 25.06 0.76
N VAL A 503 1.28 24.19 1.13
CA VAL A 503 1.24 22.77 0.74
C VAL A 503 0.02 22.08 1.37
N SER A 504 -0.24 22.32 2.66
CA SER A 504 -1.42 21.73 3.34
C SER A 504 -2.74 22.21 2.76
N GLN A 505 -2.84 23.48 2.35
CA GLN A 505 -4.03 24.05 1.72
C GLN A 505 -4.27 23.42 0.35
N ARG A 506 -3.22 23.29 -0.47
CA ARG A 506 -3.30 22.62 -1.78
C ARG A 506 -3.73 21.15 -1.63
N ALA A 507 -3.19 20.47 -0.62
CA ALA A 507 -3.49 19.07 -0.31
C ALA A 507 -4.80 18.86 0.46
N ASN A 508 -5.53 19.93 0.82
CA ASN A 508 -6.71 19.87 1.69
C ASN A 508 -6.45 19.14 3.04
N ASN A 509 -5.23 19.21 3.58
CA ASN A 509 -4.88 18.62 4.87
C ASN A 509 -5.34 19.53 6.03
N ASN A 510 -6.60 19.41 6.40
CA ASN A 510 -7.24 20.28 7.39
C ASN A 510 -6.73 20.06 8.82
N VAL A 511 -6.26 18.85 9.15
CA VAL A 511 -5.64 18.57 10.45
C VAL A 511 -4.35 19.39 10.62
N LEU A 512 -3.46 19.35 9.63
CA LEU A 512 -2.20 20.10 9.70
C LEU A 512 -2.45 21.62 9.62
N ARG A 513 -3.42 22.09 8.81
CA ARG A 513 -3.82 23.51 8.81
C ARG A 513 -4.27 23.97 10.20
N CYS A 514 -5.08 23.16 10.88
CA CYS A 514 -5.55 23.43 12.23
C CYS A 514 -4.36 23.54 13.21
N LEU A 515 -3.40 22.62 13.15
CA LEU A 515 -2.18 22.65 13.95
C LEU A 515 -1.28 23.86 13.64
N ILE A 516 -1.14 24.24 12.36
CA ILE A 516 -0.38 25.42 11.93
C ILE A 516 -1.01 26.70 12.51
N PHE A 517 -2.34 26.83 12.52
CA PHE A 517 -2.99 27.99 13.14
C PHE A 517 -2.74 28.05 14.64
N ALA A 518 -2.83 26.93 15.34
CA ALA A 518 -2.53 26.86 16.77
C ALA A 518 -1.08 27.28 17.07
N PHE A 519 -0.13 26.79 16.27
CA PHE A 519 1.28 27.14 16.45
C PHE A 519 1.56 28.61 16.11
N THR A 520 1.03 29.10 14.98
CA THR A 520 1.22 30.49 14.52
C THR A 520 0.70 31.48 15.55
N THR A 521 -0.51 31.26 16.08
CA THR A 521 -1.11 32.14 17.09
C THR A 521 -0.50 31.96 18.50
N SER A 522 0.35 30.95 18.71
CA SER A 522 1.14 30.79 19.94
C SER A 522 2.48 31.53 19.90
N VAL A 523 3.25 31.29 18.84
CA VAL A 523 4.67 31.65 18.75
C VAL A 523 4.89 32.90 17.90
N HIS A 524 3.99 33.12 16.95
CA HIS A 524 4.11 34.14 15.92
C HIS A 524 2.91 35.08 15.94
N LEU A 525 2.61 35.66 17.11
CA LEU A 525 1.64 36.75 17.30
C LEU A 525 2.08 37.99 16.49
N TYR A 526 1.99 37.92 15.16
CA TYR A 526 2.28 39.00 14.22
C TYR A 526 1.05 39.34 13.43
N GLY A 527 0.55 40.53 13.69
CA GLY A 527 -0.60 41.09 13.01
C GLY A 527 -1.37 41.99 13.96
N THR A 528 -2.33 42.69 13.38
CA THR A 528 -3.39 43.34 14.16
C THR A 528 -4.12 42.30 14.99
N ALA A 529 -4.73 42.73 16.10
CA ALA A 529 -5.61 41.88 16.91
C ALA A 529 -6.61 41.11 16.02
N ASP A 530 -7.16 41.80 15.01
CA ASP A 530 -8.05 41.26 13.98
C ASP A 530 -7.51 40.04 13.22
N ARG A 531 -6.22 40.03 12.86
CA ARG A 531 -5.62 38.89 12.16
C ARG A 531 -5.53 37.68 13.10
N THR A 532 -5.13 37.91 14.33
CA THR A 532 -4.97 36.85 15.34
C THR A 532 -6.32 36.23 15.67
N ILE A 533 -7.35 37.05 15.91
CA ILE A 533 -8.71 36.54 16.19
C ILE A 533 -9.25 35.75 15.00
N ARG A 534 -9.08 36.22 13.75
CA ARG A 534 -9.50 35.46 12.56
C ARG A 534 -8.83 34.09 12.47
N GLN A 535 -7.53 33.99 12.79
CA GLN A 535 -6.82 32.71 12.78
C GLN A 535 -7.30 31.78 13.90
N LEU A 536 -7.53 32.31 15.11
CA LEU A 536 -8.08 31.53 16.23
C LEU A 536 -9.48 31.02 15.92
N GLU A 537 -10.34 31.87 15.36
CA GLU A 537 -11.70 31.54 14.94
C GLU A 537 -11.74 30.51 13.81
N THR A 538 -10.88 30.68 12.80
CA THR A 538 -10.75 29.70 11.70
C THR A 538 -10.28 28.35 12.23
N GLY A 539 -9.30 28.35 13.14
CA GLY A 539 -8.81 27.12 13.78
C GLY A 539 -9.87 26.44 14.64
N ARG A 540 -10.63 27.21 15.44
CA ARG A 540 -11.78 26.72 16.21
C ARG A 540 -12.82 26.07 15.29
N GLU A 541 -13.19 26.73 14.19
CA GLU A 541 -14.17 26.18 13.26
C GLU A 541 -13.67 24.90 12.59
N LEU A 542 -12.41 24.84 12.15
CA LEU A 542 -11.83 23.61 11.62
C LEU A 542 -11.85 22.47 12.64
N ALA A 543 -11.48 22.75 13.90
CA ALA A 543 -11.56 21.77 14.98
C ALA A 543 -13.00 21.28 15.21
N ARG A 544 -13.97 22.20 15.22
CA ARG A 544 -15.41 21.89 15.35
C ARG A 544 -15.92 21.04 14.19
N LEU A 545 -15.52 21.34 12.96
CA LEU A 545 -15.95 20.60 11.76
C LEU A 545 -15.43 19.16 11.72
N MET A 546 -14.38 18.82 12.47
CA MET A 546 -13.91 17.46 12.67
C MET A 546 -14.76 16.74 13.73
N GLY A 547 -16.02 16.43 13.40
CA GLY A 547 -16.92 15.61 14.22
C GLY A 547 -17.87 16.34 15.16
N GLY A 548 -17.70 17.65 15.37
CA GLY A 548 -18.58 18.42 16.25
C GLY A 548 -19.98 18.65 15.67
N ARG A 549 -20.17 18.52 14.35
CA ARG A 549 -21.51 18.64 13.73
C ARG A 549 -22.44 17.47 14.06
N ASP A 550 -21.89 16.32 14.44
CA ASP A 550 -22.66 15.12 14.76
C ASP A 550 -22.98 15.01 16.25
N ARG A 551 -22.52 15.97 17.07
CA ARG A 551 -22.63 15.93 18.52
C ARG A 551 -23.48 17.08 19.06
N PRO A 552 -24.29 16.83 20.10
CA PRO A 552 -25.08 17.88 20.73
C PRO A 552 -24.22 18.93 21.45
N ASP A 553 -23.04 18.55 21.93
CA ASP A 553 -22.09 19.46 22.59
C ASP A 553 -21.29 20.33 21.61
N GLY A 554 -21.35 20.04 20.31
CA GLY A 554 -20.59 20.73 19.28
C GLY A 554 -19.08 20.46 19.32
N VAL A 555 -18.59 19.56 20.18
CA VAL A 555 -17.15 19.34 20.40
C VAL A 555 -16.59 18.40 19.34
N GLY A 556 -15.81 18.94 18.40
CA GLY A 556 -15.11 18.15 17.38
C GLY A 556 -13.77 17.61 17.86
N GLN A 557 -12.68 17.99 17.17
CA GLN A 557 -11.33 17.60 17.56
C GLN A 557 -10.97 18.22 18.91
N LEU A 558 -10.82 17.35 19.91
CA LEU A 558 -10.80 17.73 21.31
C LEU A 558 -9.57 18.58 21.72
N ALA A 559 -8.37 18.15 21.35
CA ALA A 559 -7.12 18.75 21.82
C ALA A 559 -6.91 20.16 21.27
N LEU A 560 -7.07 20.33 19.96
CA LEU A 560 -6.97 21.61 19.27
C LEU A 560 -8.19 22.48 19.57
N GLY A 561 -9.41 21.91 19.63
CA GLY A 561 -10.62 22.65 20.01
C GLY A 561 -10.50 23.30 21.40
N LEU A 562 -10.07 22.52 22.39
CA LEU A 562 -9.81 23.02 23.75
C LEU A 562 -8.75 24.13 23.75
N TRP A 563 -7.69 23.94 22.96
CA TRP A 563 -6.61 24.92 22.84
C TRP A 563 -7.12 26.26 22.26
N PHE A 564 -7.92 26.22 21.18
CA PHE A 564 -8.51 27.42 20.59
C PHE A 564 -9.48 28.11 21.54
N ALA A 565 -10.36 27.36 22.20
CA ALA A 565 -11.31 27.89 23.18
C ALA A 565 -10.57 28.63 24.32
N GLN A 566 -9.50 28.04 24.86
CA GLN A 566 -8.70 28.68 25.90
C GLN A 566 -8.04 29.97 25.42
N LYS A 567 -7.51 30.00 24.18
CA LYS A 567 -6.85 31.21 23.64
C LYS A 567 -7.84 32.32 23.31
N LEU A 568 -9.00 31.98 22.75
CA LEU A 568 -10.09 32.93 22.51
C LEU A 568 -10.58 33.54 23.82
N LYS A 569 -10.76 32.74 24.87
CA LYS A 569 -11.12 33.22 26.20
C LYS A 569 -10.11 34.26 26.70
N VAL A 570 -8.81 33.96 26.63
CA VAL A 570 -7.76 34.90 27.06
C VAL A 570 -7.76 36.18 26.21
N HIS A 571 -7.97 36.05 24.90
CA HIS A 571 -8.02 37.19 23.99
C HIS A 571 -9.21 38.11 24.29
N HIS A 572 -10.44 37.59 24.35
CA HIS A 572 -11.64 38.39 24.62
C HIS A 572 -11.62 39.05 26.01
N ARG A 573 -11.01 38.40 27.00
CA ARG A 573 -10.78 39.03 28.31
C ARG A 573 -9.86 40.26 28.21
N ARG A 574 -8.84 40.23 27.36
CA ARG A 574 -7.91 41.36 27.16
C ARG A 574 -8.56 42.50 26.39
N GLU A 575 -9.42 42.20 25.43
CA GLU A 575 -10.17 43.18 24.64
C GLU A 575 -11.39 43.77 25.38
N GLY A 576 -11.70 43.28 26.59
CA GLY A 576 -12.87 43.73 27.36
C GLY A 576 -14.22 43.26 26.82
N ASN A 577 -14.24 42.37 25.83
CA ASN A 577 -15.47 41.79 25.29
C ASN A 577 -15.98 40.66 26.20
N MET A 578 -16.76 41.03 27.22
CA MET A 578 -17.23 40.12 28.27
C MET A 578 -18.19 39.05 27.76
N GLU A 579 -19.00 39.35 26.74
CA GLU A 579 -19.92 38.39 26.12
C GLU A 579 -19.16 37.29 25.39
N ALA A 580 -18.22 37.66 24.50
CA ALA A 580 -17.38 36.70 23.79
C ALA A 580 -16.46 35.91 24.73
N HIS A 581 -16.01 36.53 25.83
CA HIS A 581 -15.28 35.84 26.90
C HIS A 581 -16.14 34.77 27.57
N ALA A 582 -17.39 35.08 27.92
CA ALA A 582 -18.31 34.12 28.52
C ALA A 582 -18.61 32.95 27.56
N ALA A 583 -18.83 33.23 26.28
CA ALA A 583 -19.03 32.21 25.24
C ALA A 583 -17.81 31.28 25.09
N ALA A 584 -16.60 31.84 25.03
CA ALA A 584 -15.36 31.07 24.95
C ALA A 584 -15.07 30.27 26.23
N LYS A 585 -15.47 30.77 27.40
CA LYS A 585 -15.39 30.03 28.67
C LYS A 585 -16.34 28.82 28.66
N ALA A 586 -17.59 29.00 28.25
CA ALA A 586 -18.54 27.89 28.12
C ALA A 586 -18.07 26.84 27.10
N ASP A 587 -17.48 27.29 25.98
CA ASP A 587 -16.89 26.39 24.99
C ASP A 587 -15.72 25.57 25.57
N GLN A 588 -14.84 26.22 26.33
CA GLN A 588 -13.76 25.53 27.03
C GLN A 588 -14.30 24.48 28.03
N GLU A 589 -15.35 24.83 28.78
CA GLU A 589 -15.97 23.93 29.75
C GLU A 589 -16.57 22.68 29.08
N ARG A 590 -17.25 22.83 27.93
CA ARG A 590 -17.73 21.69 27.13
C ARG A 590 -16.59 20.75 26.75
N HIS A 591 -15.49 21.28 26.20
CA HIS A 591 -14.33 20.46 25.84
C HIS A 591 -13.72 19.74 27.05
N GLN A 592 -13.64 20.41 28.20
CA GLN A 592 -13.13 19.80 29.43
C GLN A 592 -14.04 18.67 29.93
N GLU A 593 -15.35 18.83 29.82
CA GLU A 593 -16.32 17.80 30.19
C GLU A 593 -16.20 16.58 29.27
N THR A 594 -16.17 16.79 27.95
CA THR A 594 -15.94 15.71 26.98
C THR A 594 -14.62 14.98 27.26
N LEU A 595 -13.55 15.70 27.63
CA LEU A 595 -12.28 15.08 28.02
C LEU A 595 -12.38 14.26 29.31
N ARG A 596 -13.13 14.71 30.31
CA ARG A 596 -13.37 13.94 31.56
C ARG A 596 -14.12 12.66 31.25
N HIS A 597 -15.19 12.72 30.46
CA HIS A 597 -15.94 11.54 30.04
C HIS A 597 -15.07 10.53 29.30
N LEU A 598 -14.22 10.99 28.37
CA LEU A 598 -13.33 10.10 27.63
C LEU A 598 -12.28 9.44 28.52
N ARG A 599 -11.78 10.13 29.56
CA ARG A 599 -10.85 9.55 30.53
C ARG A 599 -11.50 8.50 31.43
N LEU A 600 -12.77 8.68 31.79
CA LEU A 600 -13.51 7.71 32.58
C LEU A 600 -13.84 6.44 31.79
N ALA A 601 -13.96 6.54 30.47
CA ALA A 601 -14.23 5.41 29.58
C ALA A 601 -12.99 4.61 29.14
N SER A 602 -11.77 5.09 29.40
CA SER A 602 -10.49 4.58 28.87
C SER A 602 -9.58 3.93 29.89
#